data_AF-A0A7L0DQP7-F1
#
_entry.id   AF-A0A7L0DQP7-F1
#
_cell.length_a   1.000
_cell.length_b   1.000
_cell.length_c   1.000
_cell.angle_alpha   90.00
_cell.angle_beta   90.00
_cell.angle_gamma   90.00
#
_symmetry.space_group_name_H-M   'P 1'
#
loop_
_entity.id
_entity.type
_entity.pdbx_description
1 polymer ?
#
loop_
_entity_poly.entity_id
_entity_poly.type
_entity_poly.pdbx_seq_one_letter_code
_entity_poly.pdbx_strand_id
1 'polypeptide(L)'
;ERAEKLGQSLTKIPYKDTFWKGTTRTRPRNGTLNKLAGIDFKQLSLSQKLNENQSGELWKGRWQGNDIVIKMLKIRDWTTRKSRDFNEEYPKLRIFSHPNVLPVLGACQAPPAPHPIIISHWMPYGSLYNVLHEGTSDPFPPPALQKKPEEINRRSADMWSFAVLLWELVTREVPFADLSNMEIGMKVALEGLRPTIPPGISPHICKLMKICMNEDPAKRPKFDMIVPILEKMQDK
;
A
#
# COMPACT_ATOMS: atom_id res chain seq x y z
N GLU A 1 -14.19 20.53 -2.36
CA GLU A 1 -15.64 20.44 -2.03
C GLU A 1 -16.07 19.34 -1.07
N ARG A 2 -16.22 18.05 -1.43
CA ARG A 2 -16.75 17.03 -0.47
C ARG A 2 -15.83 16.81 0.74
N ALA A 3 -14.52 16.86 0.53
CA ALA A 3 -13.50 16.82 1.58
C ALA A 3 -13.60 18.00 2.56
N GLU A 4 -13.73 19.23 2.05
CA GLU A 4 -13.91 20.44 2.88
C GLU A 4 -15.24 20.43 3.62
N LYS A 5 -16.32 19.96 2.99
CA LYS A 5 -17.64 19.78 3.62
C LYS A 5 -17.60 18.76 4.77
N LEU A 6 -16.66 17.82 4.75
CA LEU A 6 -16.39 16.87 5.83
C LEU A 6 -15.35 17.38 6.84
N GLY A 7 -14.97 18.67 6.77
CA GLY A 7 -14.05 19.30 7.72
C GLY A 7 -12.57 19.02 7.46
N GLN A 8 -12.19 18.51 6.29
CA GLN A 8 -10.77 18.40 5.94
C GLN A 8 -10.19 19.77 5.62
N SER A 9 -9.15 20.14 6.38
CA SER A 9 -8.28 21.25 6.00
C SER A 9 -7.46 20.87 4.77
N LEU A 10 -7.59 21.64 3.68
CA LEU A 10 -6.76 21.50 2.48
C LEU A 10 -5.34 22.05 2.67
N THR A 11 -5.04 22.61 3.84
CA THR A 11 -3.68 23.05 4.16
C THR A 11 -2.72 21.88 4.03
N LYS A 12 -1.73 21.97 3.16
CA LYS A 12 -0.61 21.01 3.12
C LYS A 12 0.04 20.99 4.50
N ILE A 13 -0.23 19.94 5.26
CA ILE A 13 0.46 19.71 6.52
C ILE A 13 1.85 19.20 6.13
N PRO A 14 2.94 19.96 6.36
CA PRO A 14 4.26 19.40 6.18
C PRO A 14 4.37 18.18 7.09
N TYR A 15 4.88 17.07 6.55
CA TYR A 15 5.14 15.88 7.36
C TYR A 15 6.06 16.29 8.51
N LYS A 16 5.47 16.44 9.70
CA LYS A 16 6.23 16.66 10.93
C LYS A 16 6.71 15.29 11.35
N ASP A 17 8.01 15.07 11.14
CA ASP A 17 8.72 13.94 11.71
C ASP A 17 8.71 14.14 13.24
N THR A 18 7.66 13.67 13.91
CA THR A 18 7.71 13.47 15.36
C THR A 18 8.63 12.30 15.60
N PHE A 19 9.94 12.56 15.46
CA PHE A 19 11.01 11.63 15.79
C PHE A 19 10.75 11.08 17.18
N TRP A 20 10.42 9.79 17.21
CA TRP A 20 10.10 9.04 18.42
C TRP A 20 11.20 9.13 19.47
N LYS A 21 10.83 9.41 20.72
CA LYS A 21 11.72 9.31 21.89
C LYS A 21 12.22 7.87 22.02
N GLY A 22 13.42 7.58 21.52
CA GLY A 22 14.13 6.33 21.79
C GLY A 22 14.55 5.48 20.58
N THR A 23 14.15 5.82 19.35
CA THR A 23 14.63 5.12 18.13
C THR A 23 15.48 6.02 17.23
N THR A 24 16.45 6.73 17.82
CA THR A 24 17.39 7.66 17.17
C THR A 24 18.43 7.01 16.24
N ARG A 25 18.15 5.83 15.67
CA ARG A 25 19.01 5.24 14.62
C ARG A 25 18.19 4.96 13.38
N THR A 26 18.04 5.99 12.56
CA THR A 26 17.50 5.93 11.18
C THR A 26 18.44 5.26 10.19
N ARG A 27 19.61 4.75 10.60
CA ARG A 27 20.47 3.84 9.83
C ARG A 27 21.55 3.25 10.77
N PRO A 28 21.76 1.94 10.83
CA PRO A 28 23.08 1.43 11.16
C PRO A 28 24.08 1.91 10.10
N ARG A 29 25.08 2.71 10.48
CA ARG A 29 26.28 2.88 9.66
C ARG A 29 27.10 1.58 9.55
N ASN A 30 26.80 0.58 10.38
CA ASN A 30 27.47 -0.72 10.43
C ASN A 30 26.45 -1.85 10.26
N GLY A 31 26.70 -2.75 9.31
CA GLY A 31 25.91 -3.96 9.02
C GLY A 31 25.88 -5.02 10.14
N THR A 32 26.16 -4.65 11.39
CA THR A 32 26.16 -5.53 12.58
C THR A 32 25.08 -5.17 13.61
N LEU A 33 24.24 -4.16 13.37
CA LEU A 33 23.05 -3.83 14.20
C LEU A 33 21.85 -4.72 13.87
N ASN A 34 22.06 -6.04 13.82
CA ASN A 34 21.00 -7.06 13.78
C ASN A 34 20.26 -7.22 15.14
N LYS A 35 20.21 -6.15 15.95
CA LYS A 35 19.50 -6.12 17.23
C LYS A 35 18.68 -4.84 17.34
N LEU A 36 17.79 -4.59 16.38
CA LEU A 36 16.55 -3.91 16.74
C LEU A 36 15.74 -4.96 17.49
N ALA A 37 15.82 -4.94 18.84
CA ALA A 37 14.88 -5.69 19.64
C ALA A 37 13.48 -5.28 19.16
N GLY A 38 12.74 -6.21 18.57
CA GLY A 38 11.40 -5.94 18.06
C GLY A 38 10.50 -5.37 19.15
N ILE A 39 9.32 -4.92 18.76
CA ILE A 39 8.35 -4.43 19.74
C ILE A 39 7.86 -5.63 20.56
N ASP A 40 7.84 -5.46 21.88
CA ASP A 40 7.24 -6.46 22.76
C ASP A 40 5.73 -6.43 22.58
N PHE A 41 5.16 -7.60 22.24
CA PHE A 41 3.73 -7.78 22.05
C PHE A 41 2.92 -7.31 23.27
N LYS A 42 3.46 -7.45 24.48
CA LYS A 42 2.79 -7.03 25.72
C LYS A 42 2.58 -5.51 25.83
N GLN A 43 3.34 -4.72 25.07
CA GLN A 43 3.19 -3.27 25.03
C GLN A 43 2.07 -2.81 24.09
N LEU A 44 1.53 -3.71 23.27
CA LEU A 44 0.45 -3.39 22.34
C LEU A 44 -0.90 -3.52 23.05
N SER A 45 -1.70 -2.46 23.00
CA SER A 45 -3.09 -2.48 23.43
C SER A 45 -3.99 -2.67 22.21
N LEU A 46 -4.60 -3.84 22.07
CA LEU A 46 -5.59 -4.09 21.03
C LEU A 46 -6.94 -3.51 21.46
N SER A 47 -7.59 -2.75 20.59
CA SER A 47 -8.90 -2.15 20.88
C SER A 47 -10.01 -2.77 20.04
N GLN A 48 -10.03 -2.52 18.73
CA GLN A 48 -11.10 -2.94 17.82
C GLN A 48 -10.53 -3.79 16.68
N LYS A 49 -11.14 -4.96 16.43
CA LYS A 49 -10.86 -5.73 15.22
C LYS A 49 -11.46 -5.02 14.00
N LEU A 50 -10.62 -4.70 13.03
CA LEU A 50 -11.02 -3.96 11.83
C LEU A 50 -11.36 -4.91 10.68
N ASN A 51 -10.55 -5.93 10.47
CA ASN A 51 -10.71 -6.88 9.36
C ASN A 51 -10.02 -8.21 9.70
N GLU A 52 -10.50 -9.30 9.11
CA GLU A 52 -9.83 -10.59 9.06
C GLU A 52 -9.91 -11.15 7.65
N ASN A 53 -8.76 -11.52 7.09
CA ASN A 53 -8.69 -12.12 5.77
C ASN A 53 -7.62 -13.22 5.74
N GLN A 54 -7.39 -13.81 4.57
CA GLN A 54 -6.42 -14.90 4.40
C GLN A 54 -4.98 -14.54 4.83
N SER A 55 -4.60 -13.26 4.79
CA SER A 55 -3.27 -12.81 5.24
C SER A 55 -3.18 -12.67 6.76
N GLY A 56 -4.32 -12.66 7.45
CA GLY A 56 -4.44 -12.57 8.89
C GLY A 56 -5.37 -11.43 9.33
N GLU A 57 -5.15 -10.96 10.55
CA GLU A 57 -6.08 -10.04 11.23
C GLU A 57 -5.52 -8.63 11.27
N LEU A 58 -6.41 -7.65 11.15
CA LEU A 58 -6.11 -6.24 11.27
C LEU A 58 -6.86 -5.67 12.46
N TRP A 59 -6.13 -5.04 13.36
CA TRP A 59 -6.67 -4.47 14.59
C TRP A 59 -6.30 -3.00 14.69
N LYS A 60 -7.20 -2.18 15.21
CA LYS A 60 -6.88 -0.88 15.77
C LYS A 60 -6.32 -1.08 17.18
N GLY A 61 -5.37 -0.26 17.58
CA GLY A 61 -4.78 -0.35 18.89
C GLY A 61 -4.00 0.89 19.29
N ARG A 62 -3.30 0.79 20.42
CA ARG A 62 -2.38 1.80 20.91
C ARG A 62 -1.03 1.21 21.27
N TRP A 63 0.02 1.99 21.02
CA TRP A 63 1.38 1.69 21.45
C TRP A 63 2.11 2.99 21.79
N GLN A 64 2.71 3.05 22.98
CA GLN A 64 3.43 4.24 23.49
C GLN A 64 2.65 5.56 23.40
N GLY A 65 1.32 5.51 23.57
CA GLY A 65 0.44 6.68 23.50
C GLY A 65 -0.08 7.03 22.10
N ASN A 66 0.22 6.23 21.09
CA ASN A 66 -0.11 6.52 19.69
C ASN A 66 -1.14 5.54 19.16
N ASP A 67 -2.09 6.05 18.38
CA ASP A 67 -3.06 5.22 17.68
C ASP A 67 -2.38 4.52 16.50
N ILE A 68 -2.45 3.20 16.50
CA ILE A 68 -1.78 2.34 15.53
C ILE A 68 -2.75 1.32 14.91
N VAL A 69 -2.36 0.81 13.76
CA VAL A 69 -2.91 -0.40 13.16
C VAL A 69 -1.92 -1.53 13.41
N ILE A 70 -2.45 -2.66 13.87
CA ILE A 70 -1.72 -3.88 14.18
C ILE A 70 -2.15 -4.94 13.16
N LYS A 71 -1.25 -5.33 12.27
CA LYS A 71 -1.45 -6.46 11.34
C LYS A 71 -0.83 -7.71 11.93
N MET A 72 -1.67 -8.65 12.36
CA MET A 72 -1.27 -9.99 12.80
C MET A 72 -1.26 -10.91 11.58
N LEU A 73 -0.10 -11.43 11.20
CA LEU A 73 0.03 -12.25 9.99
C LEU A 73 -0.29 -13.72 10.30
N LYS A 74 -1.18 -14.31 9.50
CA LYS A 74 -1.49 -15.75 9.53
C LYS A 74 -0.63 -16.46 8.49
N ILE A 75 0.45 -17.11 8.94
CA ILE A 75 1.38 -17.83 8.06
C ILE A 75 1.30 -19.32 8.40
N ARG A 76 0.96 -20.14 7.39
CA ARG A 76 1.01 -21.61 7.51
C ARG A 76 2.45 -22.08 7.70
N ASP A 77 2.62 -23.12 8.52
CA ASP A 77 3.91 -23.76 8.83
C ASP A 77 4.98 -22.74 9.26
N TRP A 78 4.73 -22.05 10.38
CA TRP A 78 5.68 -21.09 10.94
C TRP A 78 6.94 -21.81 11.43
N THR A 79 8.09 -21.48 10.84
CA THR A 79 9.38 -22.09 11.18
C THR A 79 10.39 -21.03 11.59
N THR A 80 11.46 -21.46 12.26
CA THR A 80 12.59 -20.58 12.62
C THR A 80 13.18 -19.88 11.39
N ARG A 81 13.17 -20.54 10.22
CA ARG A 81 13.60 -19.94 8.95
C ARG A 81 12.70 -18.75 8.57
N LYS A 82 11.38 -18.96 8.52
CA LYS A 82 10.42 -17.88 8.22
C LYS A 82 10.48 -16.75 9.24
N SER A 83 10.72 -17.07 10.51
CA SER A 83 10.93 -16.08 11.57
C SER A 83 12.16 -15.21 11.33
N ARG A 84 13.30 -15.84 11.00
CA ARG A 84 14.52 -15.10 10.64
C ARG A 84 14.31 -14.25 9.40
N ASP A 85 13.72 -14.80 8.35
CA ASP A 85 13.50 -14.10 7.09
C ASP A 85 12.58 -12.87 7.32
N PHE A 86 11.51 -13.01 8.11
CA PHE A 86 10.66 -11.90 8.55
C PHE A 86 11.46 -10.81 9.28
N ASN A 87 12.36 -11.21 10.19
CA ASN A 87 13.20 -10.30 10.97
C ASN A 87 14.23 -9.54 10.10
N GLU A 88 14.62 -10.10 8.97
CA GLU A 88 15.51 -9.47 7.98
C GLU A 88 14.76 -8.59 6.97
N GLU A 89 13.47 -8.87 6.72
CA GLU A 89 12.66 -8.17 5.72
C GLU A 89 11.96 -6.93 6.28
N TYR A 90 11.32 -7.01 7.45
CA TYR A 90 10.54 -5.89 7.98
C TYR A 90 11.33 -4.58 8.14
N PRO A 91 12.65 -4.56 8.46
CA PRO A 91 13.39 -3.31 8.59
C PRO A 91 13.42 -2.50 7.29
N LYS A 92 13.30 -3.15 6.13
CA LYS A 92 13.25 -2.50 4.81
C LYS A 92 11.97 -1.66 4.62
N LEU A 93 10.92 -1.96 5.40
CA LEU A 93 9.63 -1.27 5.36
C LEU A 93 9.59 -0.04 6.29
N ARG A 94 10.64 0.20 7.07
CA ARG A 94 10.76 1.33 8.00
C ARG A 94 11.24 2.61 7.28
N ILE A 95 10.48 3.04 6.28
CA ILE A 95 10.82 4.18 5.40
C ILE A 95 10.21 5.47 5.96
N PHE A 96 11.00 6.22 6.74
CA PHE A 96 10.55 7.48 7.35
C PHE A 96 10.85 8.74 6.53
N SER A 97 11.51 8.59 5.38
CA SER A 97 12.08 9.72 4.63
C SER A 97 11.19 10.24 3.49
N HIS A 98 9.91 9.88 3.43
CA HIS A 98 9.01 10.35 2.37
C HIS A 98 7.55 10.53 2.85
N PRO A 99 6.90 11.68 2.59
CA PRO A 99 5.57 11.98 3.12
C PRO A 99 4.46 11.13 2.51
N ASN A 100 4.62 10.64 1.28
CA ASN A 100 3.64 9.76 0.61
C ASN A 100 3.91 8.26 0.80
N VAL A 101 4.81 7.89 1.74
CA VAL A 101 5.06 6.49 2.11
C VAL A 101 4.68 6.32 3.57
N LEU A 102 3.75 5.40 3.86
CA LEU A 102 3.38 5.06 5.24
C LEU A 102 4.39 4.03 5.79
N PRO A 103 5.28 4.39 6.73
CA PRO A 103 6.25 3.46 7.26
C PRO A 103 5.60 2.35 8.10
N VAL A 104 6.26 1.20 8.12
CA VAL A 104 6.18 0.28 9.24
C VAL A 104 6.92 0.89 10.42
N LEU A 105 6.24 1.05 11.55
CA LEU A 105 6.84 1.59 12.78
C LEU A 105 7.79 0.57 13.40
N GLY A 106 7.32 -0.68 13.47
CA GLY A 106 8.07 -1.81 13.96
C GLY A 106 7.30 -3.11 13.80
N ALA A 107 7.87 -4.17 14.34
CA ALA A 107 7.30 -5.51 14.26
C ALA A 107 7.50 -6.25 15.59
N CYS A 108 6.57 -7.16 15.92
CA CYS A 108 6.75 -8.13 17.00
C CYS A 108 7.25 -9.45 16.40
N GLN A 109 8.36 -9.95 16.93
CA GLN A 109 8.99 -11.17 16.46
C GLN A 109 8.31 -12.39 17.10
N ALA A 110 8.11 -13.45 16.32
CA ALA A 110 7.53 -14.70 16.79
C ALA A 110 8.54 -15.85 16.65
N PRO A 111 9.02 -16.46 17.75
CA PRO A 111 8.79 -16.12 19.16
C PRO A 111 9.51 -14.80 19.59
N PRO A 112 9.11 -14.14 20.70
CA PRO A 112 8.15 -14.60 21.72
C PRO A 112 6.68 -14.23 21.47
N ALA A 113 6.36 -13.41 20.45
CA ALA A 113 4.97 -13.11 20.11
C ALA A 113 4.24 -14.37 19.58
N PRO A 114 2.91 -14.47 19.75
CA PRO A 114 2.14 -15.61 19.26
C PRO A 114 2.13 -15.69 17.72
N HIS A 115 2.21 -14.53 17.05
CA HIS A 115 2.24 -14.41 15.59
C HIS A 115 3.25 -13.33 15.19
N PRO A 116 3.79 -13.37 13.96
CA PRO A 116 4.54 -12.25 13.40
C PRO A 116 3.59 -11.07 13.17
N ILE A 117 3.93 -9.92 13.76
CA ILE A 117 3.05 -8.74 13.79
C ILE A 117 3.81 -7.55 13.23
N ILE A 118 3.14 -6.75 12.41
CA ILE A 118 3.63 -5.47 11.92
C ILE A 118 2.71 -4.36 12.43
N ILE A 119 3.29 -3.23 12.82
CA ILE A 119 2.51 -2.05 13.25
C ILE A 119 2.82 -0.82 12.38
N SER A 120 1.79 -0.04 12.11
CA SER A 120 1.85 1.25 11.39
C SER A 120 0.91 2.27 12.05
N HIS A 121 1.02 3.55 11.69
CA HIS A 121 0.09 4.56 12.19
C HIS A 121 -1.36 4.27 11.78
N TRP A 122 -2.30 4.63 12.66
CA TRP A 122 -3.71 4.68 12.31
C TRP A 122 -3.99 5.76 11.26
N MET A 123 -4.61 5.35 10.15
CA MET A 123 -5.09 6.24 9.11
C MET A 123 -6.61 6.39 9.25
N PRO A 124 -7.12 7.57 9.64
CA PRO A 124 -8.54 7.74 9.98
C PRO A 124 -9.50 7.45 8.82
N TYR A 125 -9.04 7.62 7.58
CA TYR A 125 -9.83 7.38 6.37
C TYR A 125 -9.61 6.00 5.75
N GLY A 126 -8.80 5.14 6.37
CA GLY A 126 -8.51 3.81 5.85
C GLY A 126 -7.70 3.83 4.54
N SER A 127 -7.96 2.86 3.67
CA SER A 127 -7.32 2.75 2.36
C SER A 127 -7.98 3.69 1.33
N LEU A 128 -7.29 3.97 0.22
CA LEU A 128 -7.89 4.69 -0.90
C LEU A 128 -9.17 3.98 -1.40
N TYR A 129 -9.18 2.65 -1.37
CA TYR A 129 -10.35 1.86 -1.72
C TYR A 129 -11.57 2.20 -0.84
N ASN A 130 -11.38 2.31 0.49
CA ASN A 130 -12.48 2.68 1.39
C ASN A 130 -13.00 4.10 1.12
N VAL A 131 -12.11 5.03 0.76
CA VAL A 131 -12.48 6.42 0.44
C VAL A 131 -13.25 6.53 -0.86
N LEU A 132 -12.91 5.71 -1.87
CA LEU A 132 -13.55 5.78 -3.19
C LEU A 132 -14.87 5.01 -3.26
N HIS A 133 -14.97 3.88 -2.56
CA HIS A 133 -16.08 2.91 -2.75
C HIS A 133 -16.96 2.70 -1.51
N GLU A 134 -16.78 3.47 -0.43
CA GLU A 134 -17.62 3.53 0.79
C GLU A 134 -18.39 2.22 1.10
N GLY A 135 -17.74 1.22 1.72
CA GLY A 135 -18.45 0.09 2.36
C GLY A 135 -18.52 -1.24 1.60
N THR A 136 -17.85 -1.38 0.46
CA THR A 136 -17.61 -2.69 -0.16
C THR A 136 -16.32 -3.33 0.39
N SER A 137 -16.31 -4.67 0.51
CA SER A 137 -15.14 -5.43 0.95
C SER A 137 -13.97 -5.26 -0.04
N ASP A 138 -12.75 -5.07 0.48
CA ASP A 138 -11.52 -4.91 -0.30
C ASP A 138 -11.43 -5.92 -1.47
N PRO A 139 -11.42 -5.49 -2.75
CA PRO A 139 -11.16 -6.35 -3.88
C PRO A 139 -9.69 -6.74 -3.81
N PHE A 140 -9.47 -8.05 -3.93
CA PHE A 140 -8.15 -8.60 -4.01
C PHE A 140 -7.43 -8.02 -5.24
N PRO A 141 -6.20 -7.51 -5.11
CA PRO A 141 -5.45 -7.11 -6.29
C PRO A 141 -5.30 -8.32 -7.22
N PRO A 142 -5.45 -8.13 -8.55
CA PRO A 142 -5.28 -9.23 -9.49
C PRO A 142 -3.87 -9.83 -9.32
N PRO A 143 -3.73 -11.16 -9.46
CA PRO A 143 -2.41 -11.79 -9.43
C PRO A 143 -1.47 -11.09 -10.41
N ALA A 144 -0.17 -11.03 -10.10
CA ALA A 144 0.81 -10.72 -11.13
C ALA A 144 0.75 -11.85 -12.17
N LEU A 145 0.26 -11.54 -13.37
CA LEU A 145 -0.10 -12.57 -14.34
C LEU A 145 1.10 -13.03 -15.15
N GLN A 146 1.23 -14.35 -15.24
CA GLN A 146 2.02 -15.15 -16.20
C GLN A 146 3.54 -15.22 -16.03
N LYS A 147 4.25 -14.20 -15.54
CA LYS A 147 5.73 -14.22 -15.49
C LYS A 147 6.29 -14.23 -14.08
N LYS A 148 7.47 -14.84 -13.90
CA LYS A 148 8.16 -14.83 -12.61
C LYS A 148 8.62 -13.40 -12.26
N PRO A 149 8.67 -13.01 -10.98
CA PRO A 149 9.07 -11.66 -10.56
C PRO A 149 10.46 -11.22 -11.01
N GLU A 150 11.34 -12.16 -11.42
CA GLU A 150 12.68 -11.88 -11.97
C GLU A 150 12.66 -11.49 -13.46
N GLU A 151 11.61 -11.90 -14.19
CA GLU A 151 11.44 -11.66 -15.63
C GLU A 151 10.55 -10.43 -15.91
N ILE A 152 9.92 -9.88 -14.88
CA ILE A 152 9.05 -8.71 -14.97
C ILE A 152 9.82 -7.45 -14.59
N ASN A 153 9.76 -6.43 -15.46
CA ASN A 153 10.12 -5.09 -15.06
C ASN A 153 9.10 -4.56 -14.04
N ARG A 154 9.40 -4.73 -12.75
CA ARG A 154 8.51 -4.35 -11.64
C ARG A 154 8.10 -2.88 -11.70
N ARG A 155 9.02 -1.98 -12.08
CA ARG A 155 8.71 -0.54 -12.20
C ARG A 155 7.66 -0.26 -13.27
N SER A 156 7.74 -0.96 -14.40
CA SER A 156 6.74 -0.85 -15.47
C SER A 156 5.42 -1.54 -15.10
N ALA A 157 5.45 -2.58 -14.26
CA ALA A 157 4.24 -3.19 -13.70
C ALA A 157 3.54 -2.24 -12.71
N ASP A 158 4.29 -1.56 -11.83
CA ASP A 158 3.75 -0.55 -10.91
C ASP A 158 3.08 0.61 -11.68
N MET A 159 3.64 1.01 -12.83
CA MET A 159 3.02 2.03 -13.70
C MET A 159 1.68 1.59 -14.28
N TRP A 160 1.53 0.29 -14.57
CA TRP A 160 0.23 -0.26 -14.98
C TRP A 160 -0.79 -0.18 -13.86
N SER A 161 -0.40 -0.61 -12.65
CA SER A 161 -1.25 -0.51 -11.46
C SER A 161 -1.66 0.94 -11.18
N PHE A 162 -0.73 1.90 -11.33
CA PHE A 162 -1.03 3.32 -11.21
C PHE A 162 -2.07 3.80 -12.24
N ALA A 163 -2.03 3.28 -13.46
CA ALA A 163 -2.99 3.63 -14.49
C ALA A 163 -4.40 3.09 -14.19
N VAL A 164 -4.50 1.91 -13.58
CA VAL A 164 -5.78 1.39 -13.04
C VAL A 164 -6.28 2.27 -11.90
N LEU A 165 -5.40 2.78 -11.03
CA LEU A 165 -5.78 3.77 -10.02
C LEU A 165 -6.29 5.07 -10.65
N LEU A 166 -5.67 5.57 -11.72
CA LEU A 166 -6.19 6.73 -12.46
C LEU A 166 -7.58 6.46 -13.03
N TRP A 167 -7.80 5.26 -13.59
CA TRP A 167 -9.11 4.85 -14.08
C TRP A 167 -10.14 4.86 -12.94
N GLU A 168 -9.82 4.22 -11.81
CA GLU A 168 -10.67 4.12 -10.62
C GLU A 168 -10.99 5.50 -10.01
N LEU A 169 -10.05 6.44 -10.03
CA LEU A 169 -10.27 7.82 -9.58
C LEU A 169 -11.24 8.59 -10.48
N VAL A 170 -11.25 8.28 -11.77
CA VAL A 170 -12.11 8.94 -12.76
C VAL A 170 -13.51 8.33 -12.79
N THR A 171 -13.62 7.00 -12.76
CA THR A 171 -14.91 6.30 -12.81
C THR A 171 -15.61 6.25 -11.45
N ARG A 172 -14.84 6.21 -10.35
CA ARG A 172 -15.33 5.87 -9.02
C ARG A 172 -15.98 4.48 -8.96
N GLU A 173 -15.54 3.59 -9.84
CA GLU A 173 -16.02 2.23 -9.93
C GLU A 173 -14.89 1.26 -9.62
N VAL A 174 -15.24 0.09 -9.08
CA VAL A 174 -14.28 -1.00 -8.89
C VAL A 174 -13.95 -1.60 -10.26
N PRO A 175 -12.67 -1.67 -10.65
CA PRO A 175 -12.31 -2.21 -11.96
C PRO A 175 -12.74 -3.67 -12.07
N PHE A 176 -13.56 -3.96 -13.09
CA PHE A 176 -14.08 -5.30 -13.36
C PHE A 176 -14.91 -5.89 -12.22
N ALA A 177 -15.73 -5.07 -11.55
CA ALA A 177 -16.56 -5.46 -10.40
C ALA A 177 -17.48 -6.68 -10.66
N ASP A 178 -17.82 -6.93 -11.92
CA ASP A 178 -18.68 -8.00 -12.41
C ASP A 178 -17.96 -9.35 -12.59
N LEU A 179 -16.62 -9.38 -12.49
CA LEU A 179 -15.81 -10.55 -12.75
C LEU A 179 -15.10 -11.03 -11.48
N SER A 180 -14.91 -12.35 -11.36
CA SER A 180 -14.07 -12.92 -10.29
C SER A 180 -12.58 -12.66 -10.54
N ASN A 181 -11.76 -12.69 -9.48
CA ASN A 181 -10.31 -12.46 -9.58
C ASN A 181 -9.60 -13.39 -10.59
N MET A 182 -10.07 -14.63 -10.72
CA MET A 182 -9.51 -15.59 -11.69
C MET A 182 -9.90 -15.23 -13.12
N GLU A 183 -11.16 -14.82 -13.34
CA GLU A 183 -11.62 -14.36 -14.65
C GLU A 183 -10.91 -13.09 -15.08
N ILE A 184 -10.77 -12.11 -14.19
CA ILE A 184 -9.98 -10.89 -14.44
C ILE A 184 -8.56 -11.29 -14.86
N GLY A 185 -7.94 -12.20 -14.10
CA GLY A 185 -6.61 -12.70 -14.39
C GLY A 185 -6.48 -13.29 -15.80
N MET A 186 -7.34 -14.24 -16.14
CA MET A 186 -7.31 -14.92 -17.44
C MET A 186 -7.63 -13.96 -18.58
N LYS A 187 -8.68 -13.15 -18.46
CA LYS A 187 -9.11 -12.24 -19.52
C LYS A 187 -8.12 -11.12 -19.78
N VAL A 188 -7.50 -10.55 -18.73
CA VAL A 188 -6.46 -9.52 -18.89
C VAL A 188 -5.23 -10.09 -19.59
N ALA A 189 -4.87 -11.34 -19.27
CA ALA A 189 -3.61 -11.92 -19.70
C ALA A 189 -3.68 -12.69 -21.02
N LEU A 190 -4.85 -13.21 -21.40
CA LEU A 190 -5.04 -14.00 -22.63
C LEU A 190 -6.02 -13.38 -23.62
N GLU A 191 -7.02 -12.64 -23.15
CA GLU A 191 -8.10 -12.09 -23.99
C GLU A 191 -7.96 -10.58 -24.22
N GLY A 192 -6.95 -9.93 -23.64
CA GLY A 192 -6.71 -8.50 -23.82
C GLY A 192 -7.75 -7.60 -23.12
N LEU A 193 -8.41 -8.08 -22.05
CA LEU A 193 -9.35 -7.26 -21.28
C LEU A 193 -8.65 -6.03 -20.68
N ARG A 194 -9.19 -4.84 -20.91
CA ARG A 194 -8.69 -3.56 -20.38
C ARG A 194 -9.83 -2.73 -19.81
N PRO A 195 -9.58 -1.87 -18.81
CA PRO A 195 -10.59 -0.93 -18.33
C PRO A 195 -11.04 -0.01 -19.46
N THR A 196 -12.35 0.08 -19.68
CA THR A 196 -12.94 0.95 -20.70
C THR A 196 -12.83 2.40 -20.26
N ILE A 197 -12.27 3.29 -21.09
CA ILE A 197 -12.14 4.71 -20.76
C ILE A 197 -13.50 5.39 -21.01
N PRO A 198 -14.16 5.99 -19.99
CA PRO A 198 -15.43 6.66 -20.16
C PRO A 198 -15.39 7.83 -21.15
N PRO A 199 -16.49 8.12 -21.87
CA PRO A 199 -16.62 9.36 -22.63
C PRO A 199 -16.70 10.57 -21.67
N GLY A 200 -16.21 11.73 -22.11
CA GLY A 200 -16.31 12.99 -21.34
C GLY A 200 -15.14 13.32 -20.42
N ILE A 201 -14.07 12.53 -20.44
CA ILE A 201 -12.84 12.81 -19.65
C ILE A 201 -11.92 13.74 -20.44
N SER A 202 -11.18 14.61 -19.72
CA SER A 202 -10.14 15.46 -20.30
C SER A 202 -9.18 14.65 -21.20
N PRO A 203 -8.89 15.12 -22.43
CA PRO A 203 -7.94 14.46 -23.33
C PRO A 203 -6.57 14.19 -22.71
N HIS A 204 -6.15 15.03 -21.75
CA HIS A 204 -4.89 14.89 -21.03
C HIS A 204 -4.87 13.65 -20.13
N ILE A 205 -5.95 13.43 -19.35
CA ILE A 205 -6.09 12.24 -18.49
C ILE A 205 -6.21 10.98 -19.35
N CYS A 206 -7.02 11.02 -20.41
CA CYS A 206 -7.19 9.90 -21.33
C CYS A 206 -5.84 9.50 -21.98
N LYS A 207 -5.04 10.47 -22.43
CA LYS A 207 -3.71 10.22 -22.98
C LYS A 207 -2.74 9.66 -21.94
N LEU A 208 -2.75 10.21 -20.73
CA LEU A 208 -1.90 9.74 -19.62
C LEU A 208 -2.22 8.28 -19.27
N MET A 209 -3.50 7.94 -19.08
CA MET A 209 -3.94 6.58 -18.80
C MET A 209 -3.51 5.60 -19.90
N LYS A 210 -3.73 5.94 -21.18
CA LYS A 210 -3.32 5.10 -22.32
C LYS A 210 -1.82 4.83 -22.36
N ILE A 211 -0.99 5.85 -22.06
CA ILE A 211 0.47 5.70 -22.06
C ILE A 211 0.94 4.87 -20.87
N CYS A 212 0.32 5.02 -19.68
CA CYS A 212 0.65 4.21 -18.51
C CYS A 212 0.17 2.75 -18.64
N MET A 213 -0.92 2.50 -19.35
CA MET A 213 -1.44 1.16 -19.69
C MET A 213 -0.91 0.62 -21.04
N ASN A 214 0.30 1.00 -21.46
CA ASN A 214 0.84 0.47 -22.71
C ASN A 214 1.08 -1.05 -22.61
N GLU A 215 0.70 -1.80 -23.64
CA GLU A 215 0.97 -3.24 -23.74
C GLU A 215 2.46 -3.55 -23.58
N ASP A 216 3.30 -2.73 -24.20
CA ASP A 216 4.75 -2.83 -24.09
C ASP A 216 5.23 -2.18 -22.78
N PRO A 217 5.78 -2.96 -21.81
CA PRO A 217 6.27 -2.42 -20.55
C PRO A 217 7.40 -1.41 -20.72
N ALA A 218 8.17 -1.46 -21.82
CA ALA A 218 9.26 -0.52 -22.08
C ALA A 218 8.77 0.86 -22.52
N LYS A 219 7.54 0.96 -23.06
CA LYS A 219 6.92 2.22 -23.48
C LYS A 219 6.20 2.94 -22.34
N ARG A 220 6.03 2.28 -21.20
CA ARG A 220 5.41 2.90 -20.02
C ARG A 220 6.36 3.95 -19.43
N PRO A 221 5.83 5.13 -19.04
CA PRO A 221 6.65 6.17 -18.45
C PRO A 221 7.13 5.75 -17.06
N LYS A 222 8.12 6.47 -16.55
CA LYS A 222 8.55 6.35 -15.15
C LYS A 222 7.77 7.35 -14.28
N PHE A 223 7.72 7.10 -12.97
CA PHE A 223 6.99 7.96 -12.03
C PHE A 223 7.53 9.41 -12.01
N ASP A 224 8.84 9.60 -12.11
CA ASP A 224 9.50 10.92 -12.21
C ASP A 224 9.03 11.74 -13.43
N MET A 225 8.67 11.08 -14.53
CA MET A 225 8.19 11.74 -15.75
C MET A 225 6.72 12.19 -15.64
N ILE A 226 5.91 11.49 -14.85
CA ILE A 226 4.47 11.81 -14.72
C ILE A 226 4.18 12.78 -13.58
N VAL A 227 5.04 12.87 -12.56
CA VAL A 227 4.85 13.81 -11.43
C VAL A 227 4.67 15.25 -11.92
N PRO A 228 5.53 15.82 -12.79
CA PRO A 228 5.34 17.18 -13.29
C PRO A 228 4.08 17.37 -14.12
N ILE A 229 3.58 16.30 -14.76
CA ILE A 229 2.32 16.33 -15.51
C ILE A 229 1.16 16.47 -14.52
N LEU A 230 1.16 15.66 -13.46
CA LEU A 230 0.14 15.71 -12.41
C LEU A 230 0.16 17.04 -11.65
N GLU A 231 1.34 17.61 -11.39
CA GLU A 231 1.47 18.92 -10.75
C GLU A 231 0.84 20.05 -11.58
N LYS A 232 0.98 20.00 -12.92
CA LYS A 232 0.34 20.97 -13.82
C LYS A 232 -1.19 20.83 -13.88
N MET A 233 -1.71 19.69 -13.46
CA MET A 233 -3.15 19.40 -13.43
C MET A 233 -3.80 19.78 -12.10
N GLN A 234 -3.00 20.12 -11.08
CA GLN A 234 -3.54 20.65 -9.83
C GLN A 234 -3.96 22.11 -10.05
N ASP A 235 -5.19 22.43 -9.68
CA ASP A 235 -5.61 23.82 -9.55
C ASP A 235 -4.72 24.50 -8.50
N LYS A 236 -4.16 25.67 -8.86
CA LYS A 236 -3.31 26.46 -7.96
C LYS A 236 -4.13 27.24 -6.94
#